data_AF-A0A959GHM4-F1
#
_entry.id   AF-A0A959GHM4-F1
#
_cell.length_a   1.000
_cell.length_b   1.000
_cell.length_c   1.000
_cell.angle_alpha   90.00
_cell.angle_beta   90.00
_cell.angle_gamma   90.00
#
_symmetry.space_group_name_H-M   'P 1'
#
loop_
_entity.id
_entity.type
_entity.pdbx_description
1 polymer ?
#
loop_
_entity_poly.entity_id
_entity_poly.type
_entity_poly.pdbx_seq_one_letter_code
_entity_poly.pdbx_strand_id
1 'polypeptide(L)'
;IAQKYVQRELIRVSTKIIRDAYEDTTDVFNLLDDAEQGLFSIAQQNMSRGFESMSSLAAKAQKQIEELRKKEDGLTGVPTGFTELDRLTSGFQRSDLIIVAARPGMGKTAMTLSLARNAAAQFGKPVAFFSLEMSALQLAQRVISMEAEISGMKMRNGQLADYEWEQLNAALERVSEVPMYIDDTPGINVFELRAKARRMKMQHDIQLIIIDYLQLMSGGGDNQRGNREQEVSAISRALKGLAKELDV
;
A
#
# COMPACT_ATOMS: atom_id res chain seq x y z
N ILE A 1 -27.85 23.97 0.66
CA ILE A 1 -26.76 24.87 0.18
C ILE A 1 -25.55 24.06 -0.31
N ALA A 2 -24.99 23.15 0.51
CA ALA A 2 -23.87 22.29 0.14
C ALA A 2 -24.10 21.48 -1.16
N GLN A 3 -25.23 20.78 -1.29
CA GLN A 3 -25.55 19.99 -2.50
C GLN A 3 -25.51 20.80 -3.81
N LYS A 4 -26.00 22.05 -3.81
CA LYS A 4 -25.96 22.94 -4.98
C LYS A 4 -24.56 23.49 -5.24
N TYR A 5 -23.73 23.63 -4.22
CA TYR A 5 -22.31 23.96 -4.37
C TYR A 5 -21.54 22.80 -5.00
N VAL A 6 -21.74 21.56 -4.53
CA VAL A 6 -21.15 20.35 -5.13
C VAL A 6 -21.52 20.24 -6.60
N GLN A 7 -22.80 20.41 -6.94
CA GLN A 7 -23.25 20.37 -8.34
C GLN A 7 -22.52 21.42 -9.20
N ARG A 8 -22.30 22.64 -8.69
CA ARG A 8 -21.57 23.68 -9.43
C ARG A 8 -20.09 23.37 -9.59
N GLU A 9 -19.44 22.84 -8.56
CA GLU A 9 -18.04 22.44 -8.65
C GLU A 9 -17.85 21.24 -9.59
N LEU A 10 -18.76 20.28 -9.56
CA LEU A 10 -18.74 19.13 -10.47
C LEU A 10 -18.89 19.59 -11.92
N ILE A 11 -19.83 20.51 -12.19
CA ILE A 11 -19.96 21.15 -13.50
C ILE A 11 -18.65 21.87 -13.89
N ARG A 12 -18.05 22.65 -12.99
CA ARG A 12 -16.81 23.40 -13.27
C ARG A 12 -15.65 22.48 -13.65
N VAL A 13 -15.43 21.41 -12.88
CA VAL A 13 -14.36 20.44 -13.12
C VAL A 13 -14.62 19.65 -14.40
N SER A 14 -15.85 19.15 -14.61
CA SER A 14 -16.19 18.44 -15.85
C SER A 14 -16.02 19.31 -17.09
N THR A 15 -16.39 20.60 -17.04
CA THR A 15 -16.19 21.53 -18.17
C THR A 15 -14.70 21.77 -18.46
N LYS A 16 -13.85 21.84 -17.42
CA LYS A 16 -12.40 21.93 -17.61
C LYS A 16 -11.87 20.67 -18.32
N ILE A 17 -12.21 19.49 -17.82
CA ILE A 17 -11.77 18.20 -18.39
C ILE A 17 -12.22 18.08 -19.85
N ILE A 18 -13.48 18.42 -20.15
CA ILE A 18 -14.00 18.38 -21.52
C ILE A 18 -13.19 19.30 -22.43
N ARG A 19 -12.93 20.54 -22.01
CA ARG A 19 -12.16 21.50 -22.81
C ARG A 19 -10.75 20.99 -23.06
N ASP A 20 -10.07 20.54 -22.01
CA ASP A 20 -8.67 20.11 -22.08
C ASP A 20 -8.55 18.78 -22.89
N ALA A 21 -9.62 17.96 -22.96
CA ALA A 21 -9.71 16.78 -23.81
C ALA A 21 -9.86 17.07 -25.31
N TYR A 22 -10.30 18.28 -25.68
CA TYR A 22 -10.36 18.73 -27.07
C TYR A 22 -9.05 19.41 -27.52
N GLU A 23 -8.09 19.67 -26.62
CA GLU A 23 -6.79 20.21 -26.98
C GLU A 23 -5.82 19.09 -27.38
N ASP A 24 -5.51 19.00 -28.68
CA ASP A 24 -4.63 17.97 -29.27
C ASP A 24 -3.19 17.96 -28.73
N THR A 25 -2.77 19.00 -28.01
CA THR A 25 -1.42 19.14 -27.44
C THR A 25 -1.30 18.58 -26.02
N THR A 26 -2.41 18.18 -25.41
CA THR A 26 -2.43 17.76 -24.00
C THR A 26 -2.13 16.26 -23.91
N ASP A 27 -1.09 15.92 -23.14
CA ASP A 27 -0.79 14.52 -22.85
C ASP A 27 -1.96 13.85 -22.11
N VAL A 28 -2.37 12.67 -22.58
CA VAL A 28 -3.53 11.94 -22.06
C VAL A 28 -3.37 11.57 -20.59
N PHE A 29 -2.15 11.27 -20.12
CA PHE A 29 -1.91 10.95 -18.72
C PHE A 29 -2.05 12.19 -17.83
N ASN A 30 -1.58 13.35 -18.30
CA ASN A 30 -1.78 14.62 -17.59
C ASN A 30 -3.27 14.98 -17.51
N LEU A 31 -4.03 14.77 -18.58
CA LEU A 31 -5.48 14.98 -18.60
C LEU A 31 -6.22 14.08 -17.59
N LEU A 32 -5.80 12.81 -17.48
CA LEU A 32 -6.36 11.87 -16.51
C LEU A 32 -6.03 12.27 -15.06
N ASP A 33 -4.80 12.72 -14.79
CA ASP A 33 -4.40 13.18 -13.45
C ASP A 33 -5.16 14.46 -13.04
N ASP A 34 -5.27 15.42 -13.95
CA ASP A 34 -6.06 16.65 -13.74
C ASP A 34 -7.54 16.35 -13.47
N ALA A 35 -8.10 15.37 -14.18
CA ALA A 35 -9.47 14.92 -13.98
C ALA A 35 -9.67 14.27 -12.61
N GLU A 36 -8.74 13.38 -12.22
CA GLU A 36 -8.78 12.71 -10.91
C GLU A 36 -8.59 13.71 -9.77
N GLN A 37 -7.63 14.63 -9.87
CA GLN A 37 -7.39 15.67 -8.88
C GLN A 37 -8.59 16.61 -8.74
N GLY A 38 -9.20 17.02 -9.85
CA GLY A 38 -10.40 17.85 -9.86
C GLY A 38 -11.56 17.18 -9.12
N LEU A 39 -11.89 15.94 -9.48
CA LEU A 39 -12.96 15.17 -8.84
C LEU A 39 -12.65 14.88 -7.37
N PHE A 40 -11.39 14.57 -7.06
CA PHE A 40 -10.94 14.34 -5.70
C PHE A 40 -11.04 15.60 -4.84
N SER A 41 -10.71 16.77 -5.38
CA SER A 41 -10.83 18.04 -4.64
C SER A 41 -12.28 18.35 -4.25
N ILE A 42 -13.25 17.98 -5.09
CA ILE A 42 -14.69 18.11 -4.80
C ILE A 42 -15.11 17.13 -3.71
N ALA A 43 -14.62 15.88 -3.79
CA ALA A 43 -14.84 14.89 -2.76
C ALA A 43 -14.21 15.33 -1.42
N GLN A 44 -13.00 15.89 -1.45
CA GLN A 44 -12.23 16.32 -0.28
C GLN A 44 -12.74 17.61 0.35
N GLN A 45 -13.22 18.60 -0.42
CA GLN A 45 -13.85 19.80 0.14
C GLN A 45 -15.18 19.49 0.83
N ASN A 46 -15.93 18.49 0.35
CA ASN A 46 -17.12 17.99 1.04
C ASN A 46 -16.77 17.00 2.16
N MET A 47 -15.66 16.28 2.04
CA MET A 47 -15.01 15.52 3.10
C MET A 47 -13.99 16.38 3.85
N SER A 48 -14.25 17.69 4.02
CA SER A 48 -13.54 18.42 5.06
C SER A 48 -13.80 17.63 6.33
N ARG A 49 -12.77 16.88 6.78
CA ARG A 49 -12.69 16.44 8.16
C ARG A 49 -12.81 17.74 8.91
N GLY A 50 -14.03 18.05 9.36
CA GLY A 50 -14.27 19.22 10.18
C GLY A 50 -13.24 19.21 11.30
N PHE A 51 -12.82 20.39 11.74
CA PHE A 51 -12.02 20.45 12.95
C PHE A 51 -12.78 19.69 14.05
N GLU A 52 -12.15 18.68 14.62
CA GLU A 52 -12.73 17.95 15.74
C GLU A 52 -12.40 18.69 17.03
N SER A 53 -13.37 18.80 17.93
CA SER A 53 -13.08 19.30 19.27
C SER A 53 -12.18 18.31 20.01
N MET A 54 -11.33 18.82 20.90
CA MET A 54 -10.53 17.95 21.79
C MET A 54 -11.39 17.01 22.62
N SER A 55 -12.63 17.41 22.94
CA SER A 55 -13.59 16.53 23.63
C SER A 55 -14.02 15.34 22.78
N SER A 56 -14.29 15.53 21.48
CA SER A 56 -14.60 14.44 20.54
C SER A 56 -13.42 13.47 20.42
N LEU A 57 -12.22 14.01 20.23
CA LEU A 57 -11.00 13.22 20.10
C LEU A 57 -10.67 12.45 21.39
N ALA A 58 -10.83 13.08 22.56
CA ALA A 58 -10.63 12.42 23.84
C ALA A 58 -11.60 11.25 24.06
N ALA A 59 -12.88 11.42 23.69
CA ALA A 59 -13.86 10.35 23.77
C ALA A 59 -13.53 9.18 22.83
N LYS A 60 -13.09 9.48 21.59
CA LYS A 60 -12.61 8.46 20.64
C LYS A 60 -11.39 7.71 21.17
N ALA A 61 -10.41 8.44 21.69
CA ALA A 61 -9.18 7.87 22.26
C ALA A 61 -9.49 6.99 23.48
N GLN A 62 -10.38 7.43 24.37
CA GLN A 62 -10.82 6.63 25.52
C GLN A 62 -11.46 5.32 25.06
N LYS A 63 -12.39 5.38 24.10
CA LYS A 63 -13.03 4.19 23.55
C LYS A 63 -12.02 3.22 22.94
N GLN A 64 -11.04 3.74 22.20
CA GLN A 64 -9.96 2.93 21.63
C GLN A 64 -9.13 2.24 22.72
N ILE A 65 -8.78 2.94 23.81
CA ILE A 65 -8.06 2.35 24.95
C ILE A 65 -8.89 1.25 25.63
N GLU A 66 -10.20 1.45 25.79
CA GLU A 66 -11.10 0.45 26.35
C GLU A 66 -11.21 -0.81 25.47
N GLU A 67 -11.22 -0.65 24.14
CA GLU A 67 -11.19 -1.76 23.19
C GLU A 67 -9.85 -2.51 23.25
N LEU A 68 -8.73 -1.79 23.37
CA LEU A 68 -7.41 -2.38 23.49
C LEU A 68 -7.23 -3.17 24.79
N ARG A 69 -7.80 -2.68 25.89
CA ARG A 69 -7.78 -3.41 27.18
C ARG A 69 -8.43 -4.80 27.11
N LYS A 70 -9.34 -5.01 26.14
CA LYS A 70 -10.02 -6.31 25.94
C LYS A 70 -9.20 -7.30 25.11
N LYS A 71 -8.14 -6.85 24.43
CA LYS A 71 -7.26 -7.72 23.65
C LYS A 71 -6.15 -8.27 24.53
N GLU A 72 -5.91 -9.58 24.45
CA GLU A 72 -4.85 -10.24 25.23
C GLU A 72 -3.44 -10.06 24.63
N ASP A 73 -3.35 -9.82 23.32
CA ASP A 73 -2.07 -9.70 22.60
C ASP A 73 -1.37 -8.34 22.79
N GLY A 74 -2.12 -7.32 23.25
CA GLY A 74 -1.60 -5.95 23.44
C GLY A 74 -1.22 -5.23 22.14
N LEU A 75 -1.54 -5.79 20.97
CA LEU A 75 -1.16 -5.21 19.68
C LEU A 75 -2.25 -4.28 19.15
N THR A 76 -1.86 -3.04 18.88
CA THR A 76 -2.77 -1.98 18.40
C THR A 76 -2.75 -1.85 16.89
N GLY A 77 -1.61 -2.12 16.26
CA GLY A 77 -1.38 -2.03 14.82
C GLY A 77 -1.42 -3.38 14.09
N VAL A 78 -0.97 -3.39 12.84
CA VAL A 78 -0.74 -4.61 12.06
C VAL A 78 0.50 -5.33 12.60
N PRO A 79 0.38 -6.57 13.11
CA PRO A 79 1.53 -7.31 13.63
C PRO A 79 2.52 -7.65 12.53
N THR A 80 3.82 -7.54 12.83
CA THR A 80 4.89 -7.89 11.90
C THR A 80 5.25 -9.38 11.97
N GLY A 81 4.88 -10.06 13.06
CA GLY A 81 5.27 -11.44 13.37
C GLY A 81 6.71 -11.55 13.92
N PHE A 82 7.41 -10.42 14.07
CA PHE A 82 8.67 -10.35 14.79
C PHE A 82 8.38 -9.85 16.20
N THR A 83 8.28 -10.77 17.17
CA THR A 83 7.81 -10.48 18.54
C THR A 83 8.53 -9.29 19.19
N GLU A 84 9.86 -9.18 19.04
CA GLU A 84 10.60 -8.05 19.61
C GLU A 84 10.28 -6.71 18.92
N LEU A 85 10.11 -6.72 17.59
CA LEU A 85 9.73 -5.52 16.85
C LEU A 85 8.29 -5.11 17.19
N ASP A 86 7.38 -6.07 17.29
CA ASP A 86 5.99 -5.84 17.67
C ASP A 86 5.89 -5.32 19.11
N ARG A 87 6.76 -5.77 20.02
CA ARG A 87 6.84 -5.23 21.38
C ARG A 87 7.28 -3.77 21.41
N LEU A 88 8.16 -3.36 20.51
CA LEU A 88 8.65 -1.98 20.43
C LEU A 88 7.67 -1.03 19.72
N THR A 89 6.98 -1.54 18.70
CA THR A 89 6.11 -0.74 17.83
C THR A 89 4.63 -0.85 18.16
N SER A 90 4.23 -1.86 18.94
CA SER A 90 2.84 -2.31 19.11
C SER A 90 2.18 -2.70 17.77
N GLY A 91 2.98 -3.21 16.85
CA GLY A 91 2.63 -3.40 15.44
C GLY A 91 2.70 -2.10 14.63
N PHE A 92 2.51 -2.19 13.33
CA PHE A 92 2.50 -1.04 12.44
C PHE A 92 1.18 -0.29 12.55
N GLN A 93 1.26 0.97 12.99
CA GLN A 93 0.09 1.80 13.24
C GLN A 93 -0.46 2.35 11.92
N ARG A 94 -1.79 2.52 11.89
CA ARG A 94 -2.47 3.13 10.74
C ARG A 94 -2.01 4.56 10.53
N SER A 95 -2.09 5.02 9.29
CA SER A 95 -1.69 6.35 8.86
C SER A 95 -0.19 6.62 8.93
N ASP A 96 0.64 5.62 9.29
CA ASP A 96 2.10 5.76 9.36
C ASP A 96 2.83 5.43 8.07
N LEU A 97 3.97 6.10 7.88
CA LEU A 97 4.89 5.82 6.80
C LEU A 97 6.16 5.25 7.43
N ILE A 98 6.41 3.97 7.16
CA ILE A 98 7.55 3.24 7.70
C ILE A 98 8.56 3.05 6.58
N ILE A 99 9.79 3.53 6.81
CA ILE A 99 10.87 3.43 5.84
C ILE A 99 11.85 2.36 6.30
N VAL A 100 11.94 1.28 5.54
CA VAL A 100 12.97 0.24 5.72
C VAL A 100 14.10 0.52 4.74
N ALA A 101 15.26 0.93 5.24
CA ALA A 101 16.44 1.24 4.45
C ALA A 101 17.57 0.26 4.74
N ALA A 102 18.14 -0.32 3.69
CA ALA A 102 19.28 -1.23 3.78
C ALA A 102 20.10 -1.19 2.48
N ARG A 103 21.36 -1.63 2.56
CA ARG A 103 22.21 -1.79 1.35
C ARG A 103 21.72 -2.97 0.50
N PRO A 104 22.01 -2.99 -0.82
CA PRO A 104 21.73 -4.16 -1.66
C PRO A 104 22.31 -5.45 -1.07
N GLY A 105 21.56 -6.55 -1.18
CA GLY A 105 21.97 -7.86 -0.65
C GLY A 105 21.77 -8.05 0.86
N MET A 106 21.41 -7.02 1.63
CA MET A 106 21.18 -7.11 3.08
C MET A 106 19.81 -7.70 3.46
N GLY A 107 19.07 -8.26 2.49
CA GLY A 107 17.82 -8.96 2.75
C GLY A 107 16.58 -8.08 2.95
N LYS A 108 16.58 -6.82 2.50
CA LYS A 108 15.41 -5.91 2.62
C LYS A 108 14.11 -6.56 2.11
N THR A 109 14.13 -7.05 0.87
CA THR A 109 12.99 -7.72 0.24
C THR A 109 12.56 -8.97 1.01
N ALA A 110 13.53 -9.76 1.50
CA ALA A 110 13.22 -10.95 2.28
C ALA A 110 12.52 -10.57 3.60
N MET A 111 13.03 -9.56 4.30
CA MET A 111 12.41 -9.05 5.53
C MET A 111 11.00 -8.50 5.29
N THR A 112 10.80 -7.67 4.25
CA THR A 112 9.48 -7.11 3.94
C THR A 112 8.50 -8.18 3.48
N LEU A 113 8.98 -9.21 2.77
CA LEU A 113 8.15 -10.33 2.35
C LEU A 113 7.74 -11.22 3.54
N SER A 114 8.65 -11.47 4.49
CA SER A 114 8.33 -12.14 5.76
C SER A 114 7.26 -11.39 6.53
N LEU A 115 7.38 -10.07 6.62
CA LEU A 115 6.41 -9.22 7.30
C LEU A 115 5.04 -9.30 6.62
N ALA A 116 5.00 -9.18 5.29
CA ALA A 116 3.77 -9.30 4.51
C ALA A 116 3.09 -10.66 4.75
N ARG A 117 3.87 -11.74 4.66
CA ARG A 117 3.41 -13.11 4.86
C ARG A 117 2.90 -13.32 6.29
N ASN A 118 3.59 -12.82 7.30
CA ASN A 118 3.14 -12.96 8.69
C ASN A 118 1.83 -12.19 8.90
N ALA A 119 1.78 -10.91 8.52
CA ALA A 119 0.58 -10.08 8.65
C ALA A 119 -0.64 -10.73 7.96
N ALA A 120 -0.46 -11.22 6.73
CA ALA A 120 -1.54 -11.82 5.95
C ALA A 120 -1.89 -13.24 6.42
N ALA A 121 -0.91 -14.16 6.46
CA ALA A 121 -1.16 -15.57 6.71
C ALA A 121 -1.42 -15.91 8.18
N GLN A 122 -0.71 -15.26 9.12
CA GLN A 122 -0.84 -15.57 10.54
C GLN A 122 -1.91 -14.71 11.22
N PHE A 123 -2.01 -13.43 10.85
CA PHE A 123 -2.92 -12.48 11.51
C PHE A 123 -4.14 -12.10 10.67
N GLY A 124 -4.28 -12.66 9.47
CA GLY A 124 -5.43 -12.43 8.58
C GLY A 124 -5.58 -10.97 8.15
N LYS A 125 -4.48 -10.18 8.15
CA LYS A 125 -4.49 -8.77 7.78
C LYS A 125 -4.25 -8.63 6.29
N PRO A 126 -5.22 -8.13 5.49
CA PRO A 126 -5.01 -8.07 4.06
C PRO A 126 -3.89 -7.10 3.68
N VAL A 127 -2.94 -7.52 2.84
CA VAL A 127 -1.72 -6.77 2.47
C VAL A 127 -1.68 -6.50 0.98
N ALA A 128 -1.41 -5.26 0.59
CA ALA A 128 -1.01 -4.91 -0.78
C ALA A 128 0.52 -4.84 -0.88
N PHE A 129 1.09 -5.50 -1.89
CA PHE A 129 2.52 -5.52 -2.15
C PHE A 129 2.80 -5.02 -3.57
N PHE A 130 3.40 -3.83 -3.67
CA PHE A 130 3.86 -3.25 -4.93
C PHE A 130 5.33 -3.62 -5.13
N SER A 131 5.61 -4.43 -6.15
CA SER A 131 6.94 -4.90 -6.50
C SER A 131 7.44 -4.20 -7.75
N LEU A 132 8.52 -3.43 -7.61
CA LEU A 132 9.10 -2.62 -8.69
C LEU A 132 10.36 -3.24 -9.28
N GLU A 133 10.99 -4.19 -8.58
CA GLU A 133 12.15 -4.94 -9.08
C GLU A 133 11.81 -6.35 -9.56
N MET A 134 10.94 -7.03 -8.82
CA MET A 134 10.69 -8.46 -8.99
C MET A 134 9.31 -8.70 -9.59
N SER A 135 9.18 -9.75 -10.40
CA SER A 135 7.87 -10.15 -10.88
C SER A 135 7.01 -10.75 -9.78
N ALA A 136 5.69 -10.67 -9.92
CA ALA A 136 4.73 -11.22 -8.97
C ALA A 136 4.95 -12.73 -8.78
N LEU A 137 5.27 -13.46 -9.85
CA LEU A 137 5.56 -14.88 -9.80
C LEU A 137 6.83 -15.20 -8.98
N GLN A 138 7.89 -14.39 -9.11
CA GLN A 138 9.10 -14.57 -8.32
C GLN A 138 8.86 -14.33 -6.83
N LEU A 139 8.02 -13.34 -6.48
CA LEU A 139 7.62 -13.11 -5.09
C LEU A 139 6.74 -14.24 -4.55
N ALA A 140 5.76 -14.69 -5.33
CA ALA A 140 4.90 -15.81 -4.94
C ALA A 140 5.72 -17.08 -4.67
N GLN A 141 6.67 -17.42 -5.54
CA GLN A 141 7.59 -18.54 -5.32
C GLN A 141 8.39 -18.40 -4.01
N ARG A 142 8.80 -17.19 -3.64
CA ARG A 142 9.48 -16.95 -2.36
C ARG A 142 8.53 -17.14 -1.17
N VAL A 143 7.31 -16.64 -1.24
CA VAL A 143 6.30 -16.86 -0.18
C VAL A 143 6.02 -18.36 -0.01
N ILE A 144 5.82 -19.10 -1.11
CA ILE A 144 5.60 -20.54 -1.08
C ILE A 144 6.82 -21.27 -0.49
N SER A 145 8.03 -20.91 -0.91
CA SER A 145 9.28 -21.45 -0.35
C SER A 145 9.38 -21.21 1.16
N MET A 146 8.96 -20.04 1.65
CA MET A 146 8.92 -19.71 3.08
C MET A 146 7.81 -20.41 3.85
N GLU A 147 6.73 -20.82 3.19
CA GLU A 147 5.58 -21.52 3.81
C GLU A 147 5.76 -23.05 3.79
N ALA A 148 6.44 -23.58 2.78
CA ALA A 148 6.76 -24.99 2.63
C ALA A 148 8.07 -25.38 3.34
N GLU A 149 8.89 -24.40 3.74
CA GLU A 149 10.25 -24.59 4.25
C GLU A 149 11.19 -25.31 3.27
N ILE A 150 10.90 -25.18 1.97
CA ILE A 150 11.68 -25.77 0.89
C ILE A 150 12.67 -24.73 0.36
N SER A 151 13.91 -25.14 0.10
CA SER A 151 14.93 -24.27 -0.49
C SER A 151 14.45 -23.62 -1.79
N GLY A 152 14.54 -22.30 -1.88
CA GLY A 152 14.19 -21.55 -3.09
C GLY A 152 14.99 -21.95 -4.33
N MET A 153 16.18 -22.56 -4.16
CA MET A 153 16.95 -23.09 -5.30
C MET A 153 16.32 -24.37 -5.85
N LYS A 154 15.83 -25.26 -4.98
CA LYS A 154 15.07 -26.45 -5.38
C LYS A 154 13.76 -26.10 -6.07
N MET A 155 13.06 -25.11 -5.52
CA MET A 155 11.84 -24.56 -6.13
C MET A 155 12.10 -24.03 -7.54
N ARG A 156 13.24 -23.38 -7.77
CA ARG A 156 13.61 -22.83 -9.09
C ARG A 156 14.04 -23.89 -10.10
N ASN A 157 14.77 -24.92 -9.66
CA ASN A 157 15.31 -25.94 -10.57
C ASN A 157 14.43 -27.20 -10.66
N GLY A 158 13.33 -27.28 -9.91
CA GLY A 158 12.39 -28.39 -9.92
C GLY A 158 12.91 -29.67 -9.27
N GLN A 159 14.04 -29.63 -8.57
CA GLN A 159 14.67 -30.80 -7.95
C GLN A 159 14.11 -31.04 -6.54
N LEU A 160 12.82 -31.37 -6.50
CA LEU A 160 12.09 -31.71 -5.27
C LEU A 160 12.04 -33.23 -5.12
N ALA A 161 12.32 -33.72 -3.91
CA ALA A 161 12.03 -35.09 -3.54
C ALA A 161 10.51 -35.31 -3.40
N ASP A 162 10.06 -36.56 -3.44
CA ASP A 162 8.63 -36.89 -3.38
C ASP A 162 7.94 -36.32 -2.13
N TYR A 163 8.61 -36.36 -0.96
CA TYR A 163 8.08 -35.74 0.26
C TYR A 163 8.04 -34.21 0.19
N GLU A 164 8.94 -33.56 -0.57
CA GLU A 164 8.92 -32.10 -0.77
C GLU A 164 7.78 -31.70 -1.70
N TRP A 165 7.37 -32.57 -2.63
CA TRP A 165 6.17 -32.35 -3.44
C TRP A 165 4.90 -32.36 -2.57
N GLU A 166 4.80 -33.27 -1.61
CA GLU A 166 3.68 -33.29 -0.66
C GLU A 166 3.65 -32.01 0.20
N GLN A 167 4.81 -31.58 0.72
CA GLN A 167 4.95 -30.33 1.46
C GLN A 167 4.55 -29.11 0.63
N LEU A 168 4.98 -29.07 -0.62
CA LEU A 168 4.65 -27.99 -1.55
C LEU A 168 3.14 -27.90 -1.79
N ASN A 169 2.48 -29.02 -2.06
CA ASN A 169 1.03 -29.05 -2.29
C ASN A 169 0.26 -28.54 -1.07
N ALA A 170 0.64 -28.97 0.14
CA ALA A 170 0.04 -28.48 1.38
C ALA A 170 0.28 -26.98 1.60
N ALA A 171 1.46 -26.47 1.24
CA ALA A 171 1.76 -25.04 1.33
C ALA A 171 0.97 -24.22 0.30
N LEU A 172 0.78 -24.73 -0.92
CA LEU A 172 0.00 -24.06 -1.96
C LEU A 172 -1.46 -23.86 -1.53
N GLU A 173 -2.06 -24.86 -0.88
CA GLU A 173 -3.41 -24.73 -0.32
C GLU A 173 -3.46 -23.59 0.71
N ARG A 174 -2.52 -23.55 1.67
CA ARG A 174 -2.44 -22.47 2.66
C ARG A 174 -2.24 -21.10 2.03
N VAL A 175 -1.29 -20.98 1.10
CA VAL A 175 -0.97 -19.70 0.43
C VAL A 175 -2.15 -19.18 -0.40
N SER A 176 -2.96 -20.07 -0.97
CA SER A 176 -4.10 -19.66 -1.81
C SER A 176 -5.19 -18.88 -1.06
N GLU A 177 -5.28 -19.06 0.26
CA GLU A 177 -6.24 -18.37 1.13
C GLU A 177 -5.66 -17.10 1.77
N VAL A 178 -4.35 -16.84 1.62
CA VAL A 178 -3.68 -15.70 2.23
C VAL A 178 -4.16 -14.40 1.57
N PRO A 179 -4.66 -13.41 2.33
CA PRO A 179 -5.15 -12.15 1.79
C PRO A 179 -3.99 -11.21 1.40
N MET A 180 -3.16 -11.62 0.44
CA MET A 180 -2.01 -10.87 -0.05
C MET A 180 -2.16 -10.60 -1.55
N TYR A 181 -2.15 -9.31 -1.92
CA TYR A 181 -2.37 -8.86 -3.29
C TYR A 181 -1.07 -8.25 -3.83
N ILE A 182 -0.55 -8.80 -4.93
CA ILE A 182 0.73 -8.39 -5.52
C ILE A 182 0.47 -7.65 -6.82
N ASP A 183 1.11 -6.50 -6.98
CA ASP A 183 1.17 -5.74 -8.23
C ASP A 183 2.64 -5.55 -8.62
N ASP A 184 3.03 -6.02 -9.80
CA ASP A 184 4.39 -5.95 -10.33
C ASP A 184 4.53 -4.98 -11.51
N THR A 185 3.67 -3.95 -11.58
CA THR A 185 3.71 -2.94 -12.65
C THR A 185 5.07 -2.21 -12.65
N PRO A 186 5.88 -2.37 -13.70
CA PRO A 186 7.21 -1.75 -13.75
C PRO A 186 7.09 -0.24 -13.92
N GLY A 187 7.90 0.53 -13.18
CA GLY A 187 7.96 1.99 -13.31
C GLY A 187 6.66 2.71 -12.92
N ILE A 188 5.83 2.12 -12.06
CA ILE A 188 4.59 2.73 -11.59
C ILE A 188 4.87 4.12 -11.00
N ASN A 189 4.10 5.11 -11.44
CA ASN A 189 4.16 6.44 -10.83
C ASN A 189 3.32 6.47 -9.54
N VAL A 190 3.50 7.51 -8.74
CA VAL A 190 2.79 7.63 -7.45
C VAL A 190 1.27 7.71 -7.63
N PHE A 191 0.77 8.33 -8.70
CA PHE A 191 -0.67 8.47 -8.94
C PHE A 191 -1.33 7.13 -9.23
N GLU A 192 -0.74 6.33 -10.12
CA GLU A 192 -1.22 5.00 -10.44
C GLU A 192 -1.16 4.08 -9.21
N LEU A 193 -0.09 4.15 -8.42
CA LEU A 193 0.00 3.40 -7.16
C LEU A 193 -1.15 3.75 -6.20
N ARG A 194 -1.47 5.05 -6.05
CA ARG A 194 -2.58 5.51 -5.19
C ARG A 194 -3.92 5.00 -5.71
N ALA A 195 -4.18 5.08 -7.01
CA ALA A 195 -5.42 4.60 -7.62
C ALA A 195 -5.62 3.09 -7.40
N LYS A 196 -4.55 2.30 -7.56
CA LYS A 196 -4.58 0.85 -7.31
C LYS A 196 -4.75 0.53 -5.83
N ALA A 197 -4.04 1.23 -4.94
CA ALA A 197 -4.20 1.07 -3.49
C ALA A 197 -5.62 1.39 -3.01
N ARG A 198 -6.24 2.46 -3.53
CA ARG A 198 -7.66 2.80 -3.28
C ARG A 198 -8.58 1.67 -3.70
N ARG A 199 -8.40 1.13 -4.91
CA ARG A 199 -9.20 0.02 -5.43
C ARG A 199 -9.07 -1.22 -4.55
N MET A 200 -7.85 -1.59 -4.16
CA MET A 200 -7.59 -2.70 -3.25
C MET A 200 -8.19 -2.47 -1.87
N LYS A 201 -8.14 -1.24 -1.33
CA LYS A 201 -8.80 -0.88 -0.07
C LYS A 201 -10.32 -1.06 -0.14
N MET A 202 -10.94 -0.65 -1.24
CA MET A 202 -12.38 -0.82 -1.43
C MET A 202 -12.81 -2.28 -1.62
N GLN A 203 -12.02 -3.08 -2.35
CA GLN A 203 -12.38 -4.46 -2.70
C GLN A 203 -12.02 -5.46 -1.60
N HIS A 204 -10.93 -5.23 -0.88
CA HIS A 204 -10.31 -6.21 0.00
C HIS A 204 -9.99 -5.69 1.41
N ASP A 205 -10.31 -4.42 1.71
CA ASP A 205 -10.01 -3.76 2.98
C ASP A 205 -8.55 -3.94 3.43
N ILE A 206 -7.60 -3.68 2.52
CA ILE A 206 -6.16 -3.75 2.85
C ILE A 206 -5.82 -2.93 4.09
N GLN A 207 -4.97 -3.49 4.94
CA GLN A 207 -4.53 -2.89 6.22
C GLN A 207 -3.05 -2.56 6.23
N LEU A 208 -2.30 -3.00 5.23
CA LEU A 208 -0.89 -2.70 5.06
C LEU A 208 -0.55 -2.57 3.58
N ILE A 209 0.27 -1.57 3.24
CA ILE A 209 0.83 -1.39 1.90
C ILE A 209 2.35 -1.48 2.01
N ILE A 210 2.96 -2.37 1.22
CA ILE A 210 4.40 -2.53 1.09
C ILE A 210 4.81 -2.15 -0.32
N ILE A 211 5.88 -1.36 -0.44
CA ILE A 211 6.44 -0.91 -1.72
C ILE A 211 7.92 -1.30 -1.75
N ASP A 212 8.30 -2.15 -2.70
CA ASP A 212 9.67 -2.63 -2.87
C ASP A 212 10.20 -2.29 -4.28
N TYR A 213 10.92 -1.19 -4.51
CA TYR A 213 11.43 -0.17 -3.58
C TYR A 213 11.35 1.23 -4.22
N LEU A 214 11.30 2.26 -3.37
CA LEU A 214 10.94 3.64 -3.72
C LEU A 214 11.81 4.29 -4.80
N GLN A 215 13.04 3.83 -5.04
CA GLN A 215 13.94 4.48 -6.01
C GLN A 215 13.53 4.24 -7.47
N LEU A 216 12.61 3.32 -7.74
CA LEU A 216 12.13 3.06 -9.10
C LEU A 216 10.84 3.80 -9.44
N MET A 217 10.28 4.56 -8.50
CA MET A 217 9.11 5.40 -8.78
C MET A 217 9.56 6.68 -9.50
N SER A 218 8.93 6.97 -10.63
CA SER A 218 9.09 8.23 -11.35
C SER A 218 8.10 9.26 -10.79
N GLY A 219 8.62 10.43 -10.37
CA GLY A 219 7.79 11.59 -10.12
C GLY A 219 7.34 12.15 -11.47
N GLY A 220 6.07 11.98 -11.83
CA GLY A 220 5.52 12.44 -13.11
C GLY A 220 6.00 13.84 -13.49
N GLY A 221 6.83 13.94 -14.53
CA GLY A 221 7.43 15.18 -14.98
C GLY A 221 8.67 14.95 -15.83
N ASP A 222 8.55 15.20 -17.13
CA ASP A 222 9.56 15.01 -18.19
C ASP A 222 10.71 16.05 -18.15
N ASN A 223 11.09 16.54 -16.97
CA ASN A 223 12.14 17.54 -16.81
C ASN A 223 13.42 16.92 -16.25
N GLN A 224 14.31 16.58 -17.18
CA GLN A 224 15.69 16.06 -17.03
C GLN A 224 16.67 16.90 -16.17
N ARG A 225 16.22 17.74 -15.24
CA ARG A 225 17.08 18.58 -14.37
C ARG A 225 16.57 18.77 -12.92
N GLY A 226 15.67 17.93 -12.43
CA GLY A 226 15.24 17.97 -11.02
C GLY A 226 16.28 17.35 -10.07
N ASN A 227 16.54 18.00 -8.92
CA ASN A 227 17.38 17.43 -7.86
C ASN A 227 16.69 16.15 -7.34
N ARG A 228 17.33 14.98 -7.48
CA ARG A 228 16.75 13.66 -7.12
C ARG A 228 16.22 13.62 -5.69
N GLU A 229 16.82 14.41 -4.79
CA GLU A 229 16.37 14.60 -3.41
C GLU A 229 14.96 15.19 -3.31
N GLN A 230 14.61 16.14 -4.19
CA GLN A 230 13.29 16.78 -4.21
C GLN A 230 12.20 15.80 -4.69
N GLU A 231 12.53 14.94 -5.65
CA GLU A 231 11.64 13.91 -6.17
C GLU A 231 11.34 12.86 -5.10
N VAL A 232 12.37 12.35 -4.42
CA VAL A 232 12.22 11.40 -3.30
C VAL A 232 11.41 12.03 -2.15
N SER A 233 11.63 13.33 -1.88
CA SER A 233 10.85 14.06 -0.89
C SER A 233 9.37 14.20 -1.28
N ALA A 234 9.08 14.42 -2.57
CA ALA A 234 7.71 14.51 -3.08
C ALA A 234 6.99 13.16 -2.99
N ILE A 235 7.66 12.07 -3.39
CA ILE A 235 7.16 10.69 -3.27
C ILE A 235 6.84 10.38 -1.80
N SER A 236 7.78 10.66 -0.89
CA SER A 236 7.59 10.39 0.54
C SER A 236 6.38 11.13 1.12
N ARG A 237 6.18 12.41 0.75
CA ARG A 237 5.00 13.18 1.16
C ARG A 237 3.71 12.59 0.61
N ALA A 238 3.71 12.19 -0.66
CA ALA A 238 2.53 11.61 -1.30
C ALA A 238 2.16 10.26 -0.67
N LEU A 239 3.15 9.42 -0.33
CA LEU A 239 2.94 8.15 0.36
C LEU A 239 2.42 8.34 1.80
N LYS A 240 2.96 9.31 2.56
CA LYS A 240 2.40 9.66 3.87
C LYS A 240 0.96 10.19 3.75
N GLY A 241 0.66 10.91 2.68
CA GLY A 241 -0.69 11.34 2.32
C GLY A 241 -1.61 10.14 2.08
N LEU A 242 -1.16 9.15 1.30
CA LEU A 242 -1.91 7.93 1.01
C LEU A 242 -2.22 7.13 2.29
N ALA A 243 -1.24 6.96 3.18
CA ALA A 243 -1.44 6.26 4.47
C ALA A 243 -2.55 6.93 5.30
N LYS A 244 -2.50 8.27 5.44
CA LYS A 244 -3.52 9.06 6.14
C LYS A 244 -4.91 9.05 5.49
N GLU A 245 -4.92 8.96 4.16
CA GLU A 245 -6.14 8.95 3.35
C GLU A 245 -6.87 7.63 3.51
N LEU A 246 -6.15 6.51 3.36
CA LEU A 246 -6.71 5.17 3.43
C LEU A 246 -6.86 4.63 4.86
N ASP A 247 -6.30 5.31 5.85
CA ASP A 247 -6.23 4.84 7.24
C ASP A 247 -5.60 3.44 7.34
N VAL A 248 -4.44 3.29 6.69
CA VAL A 248 -3.60 2.09 6.65
C VAL A 248 -2.18 2.41 7.05
#